data_AF-A0A7S3XRH2-F1
#
_entry.id   AF-A0A7S3XRH2-F1
#
_cell.length_a   1.000
_cell.length_b   1.000
_cell.length_c   1.000
_cell.angle_alpha   90.00
_cell.angle_beta   90.00
_cell.angle_gamma   90.00
#
_symmetry.space_group_name_H-M   'P 1'
#
loop_
_entity.id
_entity.type
_entity.pdbx_description
1 polymer ?
#
loop_
_entity_poly.entity_id
_entity_poly.type
_entity_poly.pdbx_seq_one_letter_code
_entity_poly.pdbx_strand_id
1 'polypeptide(L)'
;GEGAGGAEELGRLVDRVNAQIEAEGGPYGCWHPKEHAKFLRLWTEVNGTADADTAAPEPRAKVGRLTAKAAVALPGRDAGEVAEHLEWYRGYLANVARKKRLVGEWKRARSKVEYDKAISEVEALALQDETENEEKKQMLKQKMEEEQEQKRLAVKAWKEEKQRKLDLQKEKKAQLDYAQKEKEIQDFADFLDEERKQKENEEREQMLANKHVSGCQRGLLEVRAALAALAAGQAPPSPAGGGGSPPGGAG
;
A
#
# COMPACT_ATOMS: atom_id res chain seq x y z
N GLY A 1 24.22 18.94 25.19
CA GLY A 1 25.59 19.41 24.93
C GLY A 1 26.51 19.36 26.15
N GLU A 2 25.99 19.56 27.37
CA GLU A 2 26.81 19.73 28.58
C GLU A 2 27.52 18.44 29.07
N GLY A 3 27.00 17.25 28.75
CA GLY A 3 27.55 15.98 29.25
C GLY A 3 28.91 15.58 28.63
N ALA A 4 29.08 15.77 27.32
CA ALA A 4 30.32 15.40 26.64
C ALA A 4 31.50 16.32 27.02
N GLY A 5 31.25 17.63 27.16
CA GLY A 5 32.26 18.59 27.58
C GLY A 5 32.81 18.31 28.98
N GLY A 6 31.96 17.88 29.92
CA GLY A 6 32.40 17.53 31.28
C GLY A 6 33.32 16.31 31.34
N ALA A 7 33.07 15.28 30.51
CA ALA A 7 33.95 14.11 30.46
C ALA A 7 35.32 14.46 29.85
N GLU A 8 35.38 15.28 28.81
CA GLU A 8 36.65 15.72 28.23
C GLU A 8 37.46 16.59 29.18
N GLU A 9 36.81 17.49 29.92
CA GLU A 9 37.46 18.34 30.92
C GLU A 9 38.08 17.50 32.05
N LEU A 10 37.35 16.51 32.57
CA LEU A 10 37.86 15.59 33.57
C LEU A 10 39.09 14.82 33.06
N GLY A 11 39.09 14.40 31.79
CA GLY A 11 40.25 13.79 31.15
C GLY A 11 41.48 14.71 31.17
N ARG A 12 41.31 15.97 30.76
CA ARG A 12 42.40 16.98 30.80
C ARG A 12 42.91 17.23 32.22
N LEU A 13 42.04 17.18 33.23
CA LEU A 13 42.45 17.33 34.64
C LEU A 13 43.26 16.12 35.12
N VAL A 14 42.91 14.90 34.69
CA VAL A 14 43.72 13.69 34.96
C VAL A 14 45.11 13.84 34.34
N ASP A 15 45.19 14.29 33.09
CA ASP A 15 46.47 14.50 32.40
C ASP A 15 47.31 15.58 33.07
N ARG A 16 46.69 16.66 33.55
CA ARG A 16 47.39 17.71 34.32
C ARG A 16 47.99 17.16 35.62
N VAL A 17 47.25 16.32 36.35
CA VAL A 17 47.78 15.69 37.58
C VAL A 17 48.90 14.71 37.26
N ASN A 18 48.81 13.96 36.15
CA ASN A 18 49.92 13.12 35.69
C ASN A 18 51.17 13.95 35.39
N ALA A 19 51.02 15.04 34.62
CA ALA A 19 52.13 15.93 34.31
C ALA A 19 52.75 16.54 35.56
N GLN A 20 51.94 16.87 36.58
CA GLN A 20 52.44 17.35 37.87
C GLN A 20 53.25 16.26 38.60
N ILE A 21 52.76 15.02 38.67
CA ILE A 21 53.49 13.90 39.28
C ILE A 21 54.84 13.68 38.58
N GLU A 22 54.87 13.68 37.24
CA GLU A 22 56.12 13.54 36.48
C GLU A 22 57.08 14.71 36.72
N ALA A 23 56.58 15.94 36.75
CA ALA A 23 57.39 17.13 37.02
C ALA A 23 57.98 17.15 38.44
N GLU A 24 57.28 16.58 39.42
CA GLU A 24 57.71 16.45 40.81
C GLU A 24 58.66 15.26 41.05
N GLY A 25 59.15 14.58 39.99
CA GLY A 25 60.10 13.46 40.11
C GLY A 25 59.48 12.07 39.93
N GLY A 26 58.26 12.01 39.40
CA GLY A 26 57.60 10.77 38.98
C GLY A 26 57.20 9.87 40.16
N PRO A 27 57.17 8.54 39.98
CA PRO A 27 56.77 7.61 41.06
C PRO A 27 57.80 7.48 42.19
N TYR A 28 59.02 8.02 42.02
CA TYR A 28 60.13 7.81 42.96
C TYR A 28 60.73 9.10 43.53
N GLY A 29 60.29 10.29 43.11
CA GLY A 29 60.74 11.56 43.69
C GLY A 29 62.22 11.84 43.45
N CYS A 30 62.70 11.53 42.25
CA CYS A 30 64.12 11.59 41.87
C CYS A 30 65.06 10.64 42.63
N TRP A 31 64.57 9.85 43.59
CA TRP A 31 65.35 8.81 44.26
C TRP A 31 65.52 7.59 43.38
N HIS A 32 66.62 6.87 43.59
CA HIS A 32 66.82 5.60 42.90
C HIS A 32 65.74 4.60 43.36
N PRO A 33 65.14 3.80 42.47
CA PRO A 33 64.02 2.91 42.82
C PRO A 33 64.30 1.96 44.01
N LYS A 34 65.55 1.49 44.15
CA LYS A 34 65.97 0.66 45.28
C LYS A 34 65.98 1.41 46.62
N GLU A 35 66.33 2.70 46.63
CA GLU A 35 66.33 3.55 47.82
C GLU A 35 64.90 3.88 48.21
N HIS A 36 64.08 4.29 47.24
CA HIS A 36 62.66 4.55 47.44
C HIS A 36 61.93 3.31 48.00
N ALA A 37 62.20 2.11 47.48
CA ALA A 37 61.62 0.88 47.99
C ALA A 37 62.00 0.58 49.46
N LYS A 38 63.23 0.90 49.87
CA LYS A 38 63.66 0.80 51.28
C LYS A 38 62.96 1.83 52.15
N PHE A 39 62.84 3.08 51.68
CA PHE A 39 62.08 4.13 52.35
C PHE A 39 60.63 3.70 52.58
N LEU A 40 59.95 3.15 51.57
CA LEU A 40 58.57 2.66 51.69
C LEU A 40 58.42 1.58 52.77
N ARG A 41 59.36 0.64 52.86
CA ARG A 41 59.33 -0.40 53.91
C ARG A 41 59.42 0.22 55.30
N LEU A 42 60.32 1.19 55.50
CA LEU A 42 60.45 1.90 56.77
C LEU A 42 59.23 2.76 57.08
N TRP A 43 58.65 3.41 56.07
CA TRP A 43 57.40 4.18 56.17
C TRP A 43 56.26 3.30 56.67
N THR A 44 56.03 2.16 56.03
CA THR A 44 55.00 1.19 56.43
C THR A 44 55.29 0.59 57.82
N GLU A 45 56.55 0.35 58.18
CA GLU A 45 56.92 -0.15 59.52
C GLU A 45 56.63 0.89 60.62
N VAL A 46 56.84 2.17 60.34
CA VAL A 46 56.63 3.26 61.33
C VAL A 46 55.17 3.68 61.43
N ASN A 47 54.43 3.73 60.32
CA ASN A 47 53.04 4.20 60.29
C ASN A 47 52.01 3.08 60.29
N GLY A 48 52.41 1.83 60.04
CA GLY A 48 51.48 0.72 59.86
C GLY A 48 50.84 0.71 58.46
N THR A 49 50.16 -0.39 58.14
CA THR A 49 49.55 -0.59 56.82
C THR A 49 48.28 0.23 56.60
N ALA A 50 47.57 0.60 57.67
CA ALA A 50 46.33 1.38 57.59
C ALA A 50 46.58 2.85 57.19
N ASP A 51 47.72 3.41 57.61
CA ASP A 51 48.06 4.81 57.37
C ASP A 51 48.93 5.00 56.12
N ALA A 52 49.42 3.92 55.51
CA ALA A 52 50.41 3.94 54.42
C ALA A 52 49.93 4.69 53.16
N ASP A 53 48.61 4.71 52.93
CA ASP A 53 47.96 5.34 51.78
C ASP A 53 47.42 6.75 52.08
N THR A 54 47.64 7.27 53.29
CA THR A 54 47.05 8.54 53.73
C THR A 54 48.04 9.68 53.55
N ALA A 55 47.63 10.77 52.88
CA ALA A 55 48.41 11.99 52.74
C ALA A 55 48.42 12.89 54.01
N ALA A 56 47.98 12.37 55.16
CA ALA A 56 47.83 13.13 56.38
C ALA A 56 49.21 13.46 57.00
N PRO A 57 49.34 14.63 57.66
CA PRO A 57 50.57 14.97 58.36
C PRO A 57 50.79 14.02 59.55
N GLU A 58 51.95 13.35 59.59
CA GLU A 58 52.31 12.45 60.70
C GLU A 58 52.71 13.24 61.95
N PRO A 59 52.48 12.68 63.15
CA PRO A 59 53.02 13.24 64.39
C PRO A 59 54.55 13.40 64.30
N ARG A 60 55.07 14.52 64.84
CA ARG A 60 56.53 14.83 64.85
C ARG A 60 57.39 13.66 65.36
N ALA A 61 56.89 12.91 66.33
CA ALA A 61 57.56 11.73 66.88
C ALA A 61 57.76 10.60 65.85
N LYS A 62 56.77 10.36 64.97
CA LYS A 62 56.88 9.34 63.90
C LYS A 62 57.87 9.79 62.83
N VAL A 63 57.87 11.07 62.47
CA VAL A 63 58.83 11.65 61.52
C VAL A 63 60.27 11.45 62.03
N GLY A 64 60.55 11.84 63.28
CA GLY A 64 61.88 11.64 63.87
C GLY A 64 62.32 10.18 63.90
N ARG A 65 61.40 9.24 64.20
CA ARG A 65 61.68 7.81 64.18
C ARG A 65 62.00 7.29 62.78
N LEU A 66 61.26 7.74 61.77
CA LEU A 66 61.49 7.38 60.37
C LEU A 66 62.86 7.87 59.91
N THR A 67 63.19 9.14 60.15
CA THR A 67 64.47 9.74 59.77
C THR A 67 65.65 9.03 60.43
N ALA A 68 65.54 8.69 61.72
CA ALA A 68 66.58 7.94 62.43
C ALA A 68 66.80 6.53 61.83
N LYS A 69 65.73 5.82 61.49
CA LYS A 69 65.84 4.50 60.84
C LYS A 69 66.39 4.59 59.41
N ALA A 70 65.96 5.61 58.67
CA ALA A 70 66.38 5.84 57.29
C ALA A 70 67.88 6.14 57.20
N ALA A 71 68.43 6.94 58.11
CA ALA A 71 69.86 7.25 58.17
C ALA A 71 70.75 6.00 58.31
N VAL A 72 70.24 4.92 58.93
CA VAL A 72 70.97 3.64 59.05
C VAL A 72 70.80 2.77 57.81
N ALA A 73 69.60 2.76 57.20
CA ALA A 73 69.25 1.84 56.11
C ALA A 73 69.59 2.34 54.70
N LEU A 74 69.76 3.66 54.55
CA LEU A 74 70.01 4.37 53.30
C LEU A 74 71.39 5.04 53.35
N PRO A 75 72.48 4.30 53.05
CA PRO A 75 73.82 4.87 53.07
C PRO A 75 73.94 5.98 52.02
N GLY A 76 74.48 7.13 52.42
CA GLY A 76 74.64 8.29 51.55
C GLY A 76 73.44 9.23 51.51
N ARG A 77 72.38 8.97 52.28
CA ARG A 77 71.28 9.93 52.49
C ARG A 77 71.33 10.53 53.88
N ASP A 78 71.27 11.86 53.96
CA ASP A 78 71.22 12.55 55.25
C ASP A 78 69.78 12.70 55.78
N ALA A 79 69.66 13.16 57.02
CA ALA A 79 68.37 13.35 57.69
C ALA A 79 67.49 14.41 57.01
N GLY A 80 68.10 15.42 56.38
CA GLY A 80 67.43 16.47 55.63
C GLY A 80 66.82 15.93 54.33
N GLU A 81 67.61 15.21 53.54
CA GLU A 81 67.15 14.57 52.30
C GLU A 81 65.99 13.59 52.56
N VAL A 82 66.04 12.83 53.66
CA VAL A 82 64.93 11.94 54.04
C VAL A 82 63.68 12.74 54.41
N ALA A 83 63.82 13.89 55.07
CA ALA A 83 62.70 14.75 55.42
C ALA A 83 62.09 15.41 54.18
N GLU A 84 62.90 15.90 53.25
CA GLU A 84 62.46 16.43 51.95
C GLU A 84 61.72 15.35 51.14
N HIS A 85 62.29 14.14 51.08
CA HIS A 85 61.65 13.01 50.39
C HIS A 85 60.33 12.59 51.04
N LEU A 86 60.23 12.71 52.36
CA LEU A 86 58.98 12.49 53.08
C LEU A 86 57.91 13.53 52.70
N GLU A 87 58.27 14.82 52.63
CA GLU A 87 57.36 15.88 52.21
C GLU A 87 56.89 15.67 50.77
N TRP A 88 57.82 15.36 49.87
CA TRP A 88 57.51 14.97 48.50
C TRP A 88 56.55 13.78 48.46
N TYR A 89 56.82 12.71 49.21
CA TYR A 89 56.01 11.49 49.19
C TYR A 89 54.57 11.74 49.65
N ARG A 90 54.35 12.64 50.60
CA ARG A 90 53.00 13.09 51.00
C ARG A 90 52.29 13.82 49.87
N GLY A 91 52.98 14.74 49.19
CA GLY A 91 52.46 15.42 48.01
C GLY A 91 52.09 14.44 46.89
N TYR A 92 52.98 13.48 46.63
CA TYR A 92 52.75 12.39 45.69
C TYR A 92 51.49 11.58 46.04
N LEU A 93 51.32 11.14 47.30
CA LEU A 93 50.13 10.41 47.74
C LEU A 93 48.84 11.23 47.55
N ALA A 94 48.87 12.53 47.86
CA ALA A 94 47.73 13.42 47.64
C ALA A 94 47.38 13.53 46.13
N ASN A 95 48.39 13.67 45.28
CA ASN A 95 48.22 13.73 43.82
C ASN A 95 47.70 12.39 43.26
N VAL A 96 48.20 11.26 43.73
CA VAL A 96 47.70 9.92 43.36
C VAL A 96 46.25 9.72 43.77
N ALA A 97 45.88 10.11 45.01
CA ALA A 97 44.51 10.05 45.48
C ALA A 97 43.58 10.95 44.64
N ARG A 98 44.02 12.18 44.35
CA ARG A 98 43.30 13.12 43.47
C ARG A 98 43.13 12.54 42.07
N LYS A 99 44.18 12.00 41.46
CA LYS A 99 44.13 11.32 40.16
C LYS A 99 43.12 10.19 40.17
N LYS A 100 43.17 9.30 41.18
CA LYS A 100 42.24 8.17 41.30
C LYS A 100 40.79 8.63 41.37
N ARG A 101 40.51 9.70 42.12
CA ARG A 101 39.18 10.32 42.20
C ARG A 101 38.72 10.86 40.83
N LEU A 102 39.57 11.64 40.16
CA LEU A 102 39.27 12.21 38.85
C LEU A 102 39.05 11.13 37.79
N VAL A 103 39.86 10.07 37.79
CA VAL A 103 39.65 8.92 36.88
C VAL A 103 38.31 8.24 37.14
N GLY A 104 37.91 8.08 38.41
CA GLY A 104 36.60 7.52 38.77
C GLY A 104 35.44 8.41 38.33
N GLU A 105 35.54 9.72 38.50
CA GLU A 105 34.57 10.71 38.00
C GLU A 105 34.51 10.70 36.47
N TRP A 106 35.66 10.71 35.80
CA TRP A 106 35.77 10.66 34.34
C TRP A 106 35.11 9.42 33.74
N LYS A 107 35.38 8.24 34.29
CA LYS A 107 34.76 6.99 33.84
C LYS A 107 33.24 7.03 33.99
N ARG A 108 32.74 7.51 35.13
CA ARG A 108 31.29 7.65 35.37
C ARG A 108 30.64 8.64 34.41
N ALA A 109 31.28 9.77 34.16
CA ALA A 109 30.79 10.77 33.20
C ALA A 109 30.72 10.18 31.78
N ARG A 110 31.75 9.45 31.36
CA ARG A 110 31.79 8.81 30.04
C ARG A 110 30.70 7.75 29.88
N SER A 111 30.57 6.85 30.86
CA SER A 111 29.51 5.83 30.84
C SER A 111 28.11 6.44 30.84
N LYS A 112 27.90 7.56 31.53
CA LYS A 112 26.63 8.29 31.49
C LYS A 112 26.33 8.81 30.07
N VAL A 113 27.30 9.44 29.40
CA VAL A 113 27.11 9.92 28.02
C VAL A 113 26.80 8.77 27.05
N GLU A 114 27.49 7.64 27.19
CA GLU A 114 27.23 6.44 26.38
C GLU A 114 25.83 5.87 26.62
N TYR A 115 25.40 5.82 27.89
CA TYR A 115 24.07 5.37 28.28
C TYR A 115 22.96 6.31 27.76
N ASP A 116 23.12 7.62 27.95
CA ASP A 116 22.17 8.63 27.47
C ASP A 116 22.04 8.57 25.94
N LYS A 117 23.16 8.35 25.24
CA LYS A 117 23.16 8.15 23.78
C LYS A 117 22.40 6.88 23.38
N ALA A 118 22.63 5.77 24.06
CA ALA A 118 21.93 4.51 23.78
C ALA A 118 20.41 4.63 24.02
N ILE A 119 19.98 5.34 25.08
CA ILE A 119 18.56 5.63 25.29
C ILE A 119 17.98 6.44 24.14
N SER A 120 18.66 7.53 23.75
CA SER A 120 18.18 8.38 22.65
C SER A 120 18.08 7.63 21.32
N GLU A 121 18.98 6.69 21.04
CA GLU A 121 18.91 5.84 19.85
C GLU A 121 17.70 4.88 19.90
N VAL A 122 17.42 4.29 21.07
CA VAL A 122 16.24 3.43 21.26
C VAL A 122 14.93 4.22 21.13
N GLU A 123 14.86 5.43 21.70
CA GLU A 123 13.70 6.31 21.55
C GLU A 123 13.47 6.73 20.09
N ALA A 124 14.54 7.04 19.35
CA ALA A 124 14.44 7.36 17.93
C ALA A 124 13.93 6.17 17.10
N LEU A 125 14.41 4.95 17.39
CA LEU A 125 13.93 3.74 16.74
C LEU A 125 12.46 3.45 17.05
N ALA A 126 12.03 3.66 18.29
CA ALA A 126 10.63 3.49 18.69
C ALA A 126 9.71 4.47 17.94
N LEU A 127 10.12 5.74 17.83
CA LEU A 127 9.36 6.75 17.08
C LEU A 127 9.27 6.39 15.58
N GLN A 128 10.36 5.88 15.00
CA GLN A 128 10.36 5.44 13.62
C GLN A 128 9.36 4.28 13.41
N ASP A 129 9.35 3.27 14.29
CA ASP A 129 8.42 2.14 14.19
C ASP A 129 6.95 2.59 14.32
N GLU A 130 6.66 3.55 15.21
CA GLU A 130 5.33 4.17 15.32
C GLU A 130 4.92 4.86 14.01
N THR A 131 5.80 5.66 13.40
CA THR A 131 5.51 6.33 12.13
C THR A 131 5.29 5.35 10.98
N GLU A 132 6.14 4.33 10.85
CA GLU A 132 5.99 3.30 9.82
C GLU A 132 4.70 2.49 10.00
N ASN A 133 4.29 2.24 11.24
CA ASN A 133 3.05 1.53 11.54
C ASN A 133 1.82 2.39 11.22
N GLU A 134 1.87 3.69 11.52
CA GLU A 134 0.81 4.63 11.13
C GLU A 134 0.68 4.75 9.61
N GLU A 135 1.79 4.85 8.88
CA GLU A 135 1.79 4.87 7.41
C GLU A 135 1.19 3.58 6.83
N LYS A 136 1.59 2.40 7.35
CA LYS A 136 1.00 1.12 6.95
C LYS A 136 -0.50 1.08 7.21
N LYS A 137 -0.96 1.62 8.34
CA LYS A 137 -2.39 1.69 8.69
C LYS A 137 -3.15 2.62 7.75
N GLN A 138 -2.58 3.77 7.39
CA GLN A 138 -3.18 4.70 6.43
C GLN A 138 -3.28 4.09 5.03
N MET A 139 -2.21 3.44 4.56
CA MET A 139 -2.19 2.70 3.28
C MET A 139 -3.25 1.60 3.25
N LEU A 140 -3.39 0.82 4.32
CA LEU A 140 -4.41 -0.23 4.42
C LEU A 140 -5.83 0.35 4.37
N LYS A 141 -6.05 1.49 5.03
CA LYS A 141 -7.33 2.19 5.02
C LYS A 141 -7.69 2.71 3.63
N GLN A 142 -6.73 3.35 2.93
CA GLN A 142 -6.92 3.81 1.55
C GLN A 142 -7.26 2.65 0.61
N LYS A 143 -6.51 1.54 0.70
CA LYS A 143 -6.76 0.35 -0.12
C LYS A 143 -8.16 -0.23 0.12
N MET A 144 -8.65 -0.22 1.36
CA MET A 144 -10.01 -0.66 1.68
C MET A 144 -11.07 0.27 1.08
N GLU A 145 -10.84 1.59 1.15
CA GLU A 145 -11.75 2.59 0.56
C GLU A 145 -11.81 2.45 -0.97
N GLU A 146 -10.66 2.28 -1.63
CA GLU A 146 -10.58 2.02 -3.08
C GLU A 146 -11.32 0.74 -3.48
N GLU A 147 -11.16 -0.35 -2.73
CA GLU A 147 -11.86 -1.61 -3.01
C GLU A 147 -13.38 -1.46 -2.86
N GLN A 148 -13.83 -0.69 -1.85
CA GLN A 148 -15.25 -0.38 -1.68
C GLN A 148 -15.79 0.48 -2.84
N GLU A 149 -15.02 1.46 -3.31
CA GLU A 149 -15.40 2.30 -4.44
C GLU A 149 -15.51 1.47 -5.73
N GLN A 150 -14.54 0.59 -6.00
CA GLN A 150 -14.59 -0.33 -7.13
C GLN A 150 -15.83 -1.23 -7.08
N LYS A 151 -16.18 -1.76 -5.90
CA LYS A 151 -17.42 -2.55 -5.72
C LYS A 151 -18.67 -1.72 -6.02
N ARG A 152 -18.73 -0.46 -5.58
CA ARG A 152 -19.86 0.45 -5.87
C ARG A 152 -19.99 0.72 -7.37
N LEU A 153 -18.88 0.99 -8.05
CA LEU A 153 -18.85 1.19 -9.50
C LEU A 153 -19.28 -0.07 -10.25
N ALA A 154 -18.81 -1.25 -9.86
CA ALA A 154 -19.20 -2.52 -10.46
C ALA A 154 -20.70 -2.80 -10.29
N VAL A 155 -21.26 -2.53 -9.10
CA VAL A 155 -22.70 -2.67 -8.85
C VAL A 155 -23.51 -1.69 -9.70
N LYS A 156 -23.05 -0.44 -9.86
CA LYS A 156 -23.70 0.55 -10.71
C LYS A 156 -23.70 0.12 -12.18
N ALA A 157 -22.55 -0.29 -12.70
CA ALA A 157 -22.42 -0.80 -14.07
C ALA A 157 -23.31 -2.03 -14.32
N TRP A 158 -23.38 -2.95 -13.35
CA TRP A 158 -24.27 -4.12 -13.46
C TRP A 158 -25.75 -3.73 -13.52
N LYS A 159 -26.18 -2.72 -12.74
CA LYS A 159 -27.56 -2.22 -12.79
C LYS A 159 -27.88 -1.56 -14.14
N GLU A 160 -26.97 -0.74 -14.66
CA GLU A 160 -27.13 -0.09 -15.97
C GLU A 160 -27.20 -1.11 -17.10
N GLU A 161 -26.32 -2.13 -17.09
CA GLU A 161 -26.33 -3.21 -18.09
C GLU A 161 -27.60 -4.07 -17.97
N LYS A 162 -28.07 -4.36 -16.76
CA LYS A 162 -29.33 -5.09 -16.54
C LYS A 162 -30.52 -4.29 -17.07
N GLN A 163 -30.55 -2.99 -16.83
CA GLN A 163 -31.59 -2.09 -17.34
C GLN A 163 -31.55 -2.04 -18.87
N ARG A 164 -30.38 -1.88 -19.48
CA ARG A 164 -30.19 -1.89 -20.93
C ARG A 164 -30.71 -3.18 -21.56
N LYS A 165 -30.43 -4.34 -20.97
CA LYS A 165 -30.96 -5.63 -21.45
C LYS A 165 -32.48 -5.70 -21.36
N LEU A 166 -33.06 -5.16 -20.30
CA LEU A 166 -34.51 -5.14 -20.09
C LEU A 166 -35.20 -4.23 -21.12
N ASP A 167 -34.61 -3.07 -21.41
CA ASP A 167 -35.11 -2.15 -22.43
C ASP A 167 -34.98 -2.74 -23.84
N LEU A 168 -33.87 -3.44 -24.13
CA LEU A 168 -33.67 -4.13 -25.41
C LEU A 168 -34.64 -5.31 -25.60
N GLN A 169 -35.01 -6.01 -24.51
CA GLN A 169 -36.08 -7.02 -24.55
C GLN A 169 -37.45 -6.40 -24.79
N LYS A 170 -37.76 -5.26 -24.15
CA LYS A 170 -39.01 -4.52 -24.39
C LYS A 170 -39.09 -4.04 -25.83
N GLU A 171 -38.02 -3.51 -26.39
CA GLU A 171 -37.96 -3.06 -27.78
C GLU A 171 -38.17 -4.23 -28.75
N LYS A 172 -37.49 -5.37 -28.54
CA LYS A 172 -37.73 -6.58 -29.34
C LYS A 172 -39.18 -7.05 -29.24
N LYS A 173 -39.77 -7.04 -28.05
CA LYS A 173 -41.18 -7.40 -27.87
C LYS A 173 -42.10 -6.42 -28.60
N ALA A 174 -41.84 -5.12 -28.52
CA ALA A 174 -42.60 -4.11 -29.25
C ALA A 174 -42.49 -4.28 -30.77
N GLN A 175 -41.31 -4.65 -31.28
CA GLN A 175 -41.11 -4.95 -32.70
C GLN A 175 -41.88 -6.20 -33.14
N LEU A 176 -41.88 -7.27 -32.32
CA LEU A 176 -42.66 -8.47 -32.60
C LEU A 176 -44.17 -8.18 -32.57
N ASP A 177 -44.65 -7.44 -31.58
CA ASP A 177 -46.05 -7.02 -31.49
C ASP A 177 -46.44 -6.14 -32.69
N TYR A 178 -45.54 -5.26 -33.17
CA TYR A 178 -45.77 -4.45 -34.35
C TYR A 178 -45.81 -5.29 -35.63
N ALA A 179 -44.84 -6.19 -35.83
CA ALA A 179 -44.81 -7.11 -36.97
C ALA A 179 -46.02 -8.05 -36.99
N GLN A 180 -46.51 -8.48 -35.83
CA GLN A 180 -47.71 -9.28 -35.74
C GLN A 180 -48.95 -8.47 -36.14
N LYS A 181 -49.09 -7.23 -35.68
CA LYS A 181 -50.19 -6.34 -36.10
C LYS A 181 -50.13 -6.04 -37.59
N GLU A 182 -48.94 -5.82 -38.14
CA GLU A 182 -48.74 -5.62 -39.58
C GLU A 182 -49.18 -6.85 -40.36
N LYS A 183 -48.84 -8.05 -39.90
CA LYS A 183 -49.33 -9.30 -40.49
C LYS A 183 -50.85 -9.44 -40.38
N GLU A 184 -51.46 -9.11 -39.24
CA GLU A 184 -52.92 -9.13 -39.07
C GLU A 184 -53.62 -8.15 -40.03
N ILE A 185 -53.03 -6.97 -40.24
CA ILE A 185 -53.51 -5.99 -41.23
C ILE A 185 -53.39 -6.56 -42.66
N GLN A 186 -52.26 -7.20 -42.97
CA GLN A 186 -52.02 -7.85 -44.26
C GLN A 186 -53.04 -8.96 -44.51
N ASP A 187 -53.22 -9.87 -43.55
CA ASP A 187 -54.18 -10.98 -43.63
C ASP A 187 -55.62 -10.45 -43.78
N PHE A 188 -55.96 -9.33 -43.13
CA PHE A 188 -57.27 -8.68 -43.28
C PHE A 188 -57.45 -8.03 -44.66
N ALA A 189 -56.39 -7.41 -45.20
CA ALA A 189 -56.41 -6.86 -46.56
C ALA A 189 -56.58 -7.97 -47.61
N ASP A 190 -55.84 -9.07 -47.46
CA ASP A 190 -55.97 -10.24 -48.33
C ASP A 190 -57.38 -10.85 -48.26
N PHE A 191 -57.98 -10.93 -47.06
CA PHE A 191 -59.37 -11.37 -46.90
C PHE A 191 -60.37 -10.46 -47.63
N LEU A 192 -60.22 -9.14 -47.53
CA LEU A 192 -61.07 -8.18 -48.24
C LEU A 192 -60.91 -8.29 -49.76
N ASP A 193 -59.69 -8.53 -50.24
CA ASP A 193 -59.43 -8.76 -51.67
C ASP A 193 -60.00 -10.10 -52.15
N GLU A 194 -59.96 -11.15 -51.33
CA GLU A 194 -60.61 -12.44 -51.60
C GLU A 194 -62.13 -12.28 -51.70
N GLU A 195 -62.75 -11.54 -50.77
CA GLU A 195 -64.19 -11.23 -50.79
C GLU A 195 -64.58 -10.43 -52.05
N ARG A 196 -63.73 -9.47 -52.45
CA ARG A 196 -63.92 -8.72 -53.70
C ARG A 196 -63.88 -9.65 -54.92
N LYS A 197 -62.90 -10.54 -55.01
CA LYS A 197 -62.78 -11.53 -56.10
C LYS A 197 -63.97 -12.49 -56.12
N GLN A 198 -64.47 -12.91 -54.95
CA GLN A 198 -65.67 -13.74 -54.86
C GLN A 198 -66.89 -12.99 -55.42
N LYS A 199 -67.10 -11.73 -55.04
CA LYS A 199 -68.18 -10.90 -55.60
C LYS A 199 -68.03 -10.72 -57.11
N GLU A 200 -66.83 -10.44 -57.61
CA GLU A 200 -66.58 -10.33 -59.06
C GLU A 200 -66.87 -11.65 -59.79
N ASN A 201 -66.53 -12.79 -59.21
CA ASN A 201 -66.87 -14.10 -59.76
C ASN A 201 -68.38 -14.36 -59.73
N GLU A 202 -69.06 -14.04 -58.63
CA GLU A 202 -70.53 -14.15 -58.51
C GLU A 202 -71.23 -13.25 -59.55
N GLU A 203 -70.78 -12.00 -59.71
CA GLU A 203 -71.30 -11.09 -60.74
C GLU A 203 -71.04 -11.63 -62.14
N ARG A 204 -69.86 -12.21 -62.38
CA ARG A 204 -69.51 -12.86 -63.65
C ARG A 204 -70.39 -14.08 -63.93
N GLU A 205 -70.65 -14.91 -62.93
CA GLU A 205 -71.58 -16.04 -63.02
C GLU A 205 -73.02 -15.59 -63.26
N GLN A 206 -73.49 -14.54 -62.56
CA GLN A 206 -74.80 -13.93 -62.81
C GLN A 206 -74.90 -13.37 -64.23
N MET A 207 -73.84 -12.73 -64.74
CA MET A 207 -73.81 -12.27 -66.12
C MET A 207 -73.85 -13.44 -67.11
N LEU A 208 -73.13 -14.53 -66.86
CA LEU A 208 -73.18 -15.74 -67.69
C LEU A 208 -74.56 -16.41 -67.66
N ALA A 209 -75.20 -16.47 -66.49
CA ALA A 209 -76.57 -16.97 -66.33
C ALA A 209 -77.58 -16.11 -67.08
N ASN A 210 -77.51 -14.77 -66.96
CA ASN A 210 -78.34 -13.83 -67.74
C ASN A 210 -78.09 -13.96 -69.25
N LYS A 211 -76.85 -14.19 -69.67
CA LYS A 211 -76.51 -14.44 -71.08
C LYS A 211 -77.14 -15.75 -71.59
N HIS A 212 -77.25 -16.77 -70.74
CA HIS A 212 -77.94 -18.03 -71.06
C HIS A 212 -79.46 -17.84 -71.22
N VAL A 213 -80.09 -17.01 -70.37
CA VAL A 213 -81.51 -16.65 -70.49
C VAL A 213 -81.78 -15.85 -71.78
N SER A 214 -80.86 -14.95 -72.15
CA SER A 214 -80.90 -14.23 -73.43
C SER A 214 -80.70 -15.16 -74.66
N GLY A 215 -79.83 -16.18 -74.53
CA GLY A 215 -79.65 -17.22 -75.55
C GLY A 215 -80.90 -18.07 -75.78
N CYS A 216 -81.61 -18.46 -74.72
CA CYS A 216 -82.87 -19.20 -74.82
C CYS A 216 -83.99 -18.39 -75.50
N GLN A 217 -84.03 -17.06 -75.33
CA GLN A 217 -84.97 -16.22 -76.07
C GLN A 217 -84.61 -16.10 -77.56
N ARG A 218 -83.32 -16.15 -77.92
CA ARG A 218 -82.88 -16.19 -79.32
C ARG A 218 -83.25 -17.51 -80.01
N GLY A 219 -83.05 -18.64 -79.33
CA GLY A 219 -83.46 -19.95 -79.85
C GLY A 219 -84.97 -20.06 -80.09
N LEU A 220 -85.78 -19.48 -79.20
CA LEU A 220 -87.24 -19.44 -79.38
C LEU A 220 -87.68 -18.57 -80.57
N LEU A 221 -86.96 -17.49 -80.88
CA LEU A 221 -87.23 -16.66 -82.07
C LEU A 221 -86.76 -17.34 -83.37
N GLU A 222 -85.63 -18.05 -83.35
CA GLU A 222 -85.13 -18.82 -84.50
C GLU A 222 -86.04 -20.01 -84.84
N VAL A 223 -86.59 -20.72 -83.83
CA VAL A 223 -87.59 -21.77 -84.04
C VAL A 223 -88.90 -21.18 -84.61
N ARG A 224 -89.30 -19.97 -84.20
CA ARG A 224 -90.47 -19.28 -84.76
C ARG A 224 -90.26 -18.83 -86.21
N ALA A 225 -89.05 -18.38 -86.55
CA ALA A 225 -88.67 -18.03 -87.92
C ALA A 225 -88.58 -19.26 -88.83
N ALA A 226 -88.04 -20.38 -88.33
CA ALA A 226 -87.98 -21.65 -89.07
C ALA A 226 -89.37 -22.26 -89.32
N LEU A 227 -90.28 -22.20 -88.35
CA LEU A 227 -91.68 -22.60 -88.53
C LEU A 227 -92.43 -21.70 -89.53
N ALA A 228 -92.13 -20.40 -89.57
CA ALA A 228 -92.68 -19.48 -90.57
C ALA A 228 -92.11 -19.74 -91.99
N ALA A 229 -90.83 -20.09 -92.11
CA ALA A 229 -90.21 -20.43 -93.39
C ALA A 229 -90.72 -21.78 -93.97
N LEU A 230 -91.06 -22.74 -93.10
CA LEU A 230 -91.67 -24.02 -93.52
C LEU A 230 -93.08 -23.84 -94.10
N ALA A 231 -93.87 -22.87 -93.58
CA ALA A 231 -95.19 -22.53 -94.10
C ALA A 231 -95.13 -21.79 -95.45
N ALA A 232 -93.97 -21.20 -95.81
CA ALA A 232 -93.76 -20.44 -97.04
C ALA A 232 -93.12 -21.26 -98.18
N GLY A 233 -92.90 -22.56 -98.00
CA GLY A 233 -92.42 -23.45 -99.08
C GLY A 233 -91.01 -23.17 -99.59
N GLN A 234 -90.14 -22.56 -98.77
CA GLN A 234 -88.75 -22.29 -99.14
C GLN A 234 -87.81 -23.37 -98.60
N ALA A 235 -86.94 -23.87 -99.48
CA ALA A 235 -85.94 -24.88 -99.16
C ALA A 235 -84.86 -24.32 -98.20
N PRO A 236 -84.41 -25.09 -97.19
CA PRO A 236 -83.42 -24.64 -96.23
C PRO A 236 -82.01 -24.56 -96.85
N PRO A 237 -81.20 -23.54 -96.54
CA PRO A 237 -79.81 -23.46 -96.98
C PRO A 237 -78.90 -24.42 -96.18
N SER A 238 -77.90 -24.96 -96.89
CA SER A 238 -76.86 -25.85 -96.35
C SER A 238 -76.01 -25.20 -95.26
N PRO A 239 -75.57 -25.96 -94.23
CA PRO A 239 -74.73 -25.44 -93.16
C PRO A 239 -73.27 -25.27 -93.63
N ALA A 240 -72.81 -24.03 -93.68
CA ALA A 240 -71.38 -23.71 -93.78
C ALA A 240 -70.73 -23.83 -92.39
N GLY A 241 -69.66 -24.61 -92.34
CA GLY A 241 -68.85 -24.85 -91.14
C GLY A 241 -67.95 -23.69 -90.73
N GLY A 242 -67.32 -23.89 -89.56
CA GLY A 242 -66.28 -23.05 -88.96
C GLY A 242 -66.48 -23.02 -87.45
N GLY A 243 -65.67 -23.61 -86.58
CA GLY A 243 -64.23 -23.82 -86.62
C GLY A 243 -63.53 -22.66 -85.91
N GLY A 244 -63.16 -22.83 -84.64
CA GLY A 244 -62.46 -21.80 -83.86
C GLY A 244 -62.15 -22.24 -82.42
N SER A 245 -60.97 -22.86 -82.27
CA SER A 245 -60.33 -23.26 -81.00
C SER A 245 -59.78 -22.06 -80.19
N PRO A 246 -59.49 -22.23 -78.88
CA PRO A 246 -59.05 -21.19 -77.95
C PRO A 246 -57.52 -21.04 -77.89
N PRO A 247 -56.98 -20.03 -77.18
CA PRO A 247 -56.23 -20.32 -75.94
C PRO A 247 -56.38 -19.19 -74.88
N GLY A 248 -56.28 -19.49 -73.58
CA GLY A 248 -55.03 -19.50 -72.82
C GLY A 248 -54.88 -18.16 -72.07
N GLY A 249 -54.74 -18.06 -70.76
CA GLY A 249 -54.19 -19.00 -69.80
C GLY A 249 -52.85 -18.46 -69.29
N ALA A 250 -52.89 -17.94 -68.07
CA ALA A 250 -51.79 -17.77 -67.12
C ALA A 250 -50.78 -16.62 -67.30
N GLY A 251 -50.45 -16.05 -66.14
CA GLY A 251 -49.47 -15.00 -65.89
C GLY A 251 -49.86 -14.27 -64.61
#